data_AF-A0A544TBA7-F1
#
_entry.id   AF-A0A544TBA7-F1
#
_cell.length_a   1.000
_cell.length_b   1.000
_cell.length_c   1.000
_cell.angle_alpha   90.00
_cell.angle_beta   90.00
_cell.angle_gamma   90.00
#
_symmetry.space_group_name_H-M   'P 1'
#
loop_
_entity.id
_entity.type
_entity.pdbx_description
1 polymer ?
#
loop_
_entity_poly.entity_id
_entity_poly.type
_entity_poly.pdbx_seq_one_letter_code
_entity_poly.pdbx_strand_id
1 'polypeptide(L)'
;MPTEMLAGFFYQINRNIDKGILSDAMYYSEIKLIERAANRRGIPLKKLYEQGSRLIELEKEGKKQAQAQIYPLNIHRRKGL
;
A
#
# COMPACT_ATOMS: atom_id res chain seq x y z
N MET A 1 -9.07 14.38 1.00
CA MET A 1 -8.53 13.00 0.96
C MET A 1 -8.71 12.33 2.33
N PRO A 2 -9.33 11.15 2.40
CA PRO A 2 -9.43 10.34 3.62
C PRO A 2 -8.07 10.03 4.25
N THR A 3 -8.02 9.73 5.55
CA THR A 3 -6.77 9.48 6.28
C THR A 3 -6.07 8.22 5.79
N GLU A 4 -6.85 7.19 5.48
CA GLU A 4 -6.41 5.89 4.98
C GLU A 4 -5.76 6.04 3.61
N MET A 5 -6.37 6.84 2.74
CA MET A 5 -5.83 7.15 1.42
C MET A 5 -4.53 7.95 1.54
N LEU A 6 -4.48 8.96 2.43
CA LEU A 6 -3.26 9.73 2.68
C LEU A 6 -2.12 8.85 3.21
N ALA A 7 -2.43 7.90 4.11
CA ALA A 7 -1.49 6.94 4.66
C ALA A 7 -0.95 5.97 3.59
N GLY A 8 -1.83 5.42 2.75
CA GLY A 8 -1.44 4.55 1.64
C GLY A 8 -0.50 5.26 0.65
N PHE A 9 -0.84 6.48 0.25
CA PHE A 9 0.02 7.30 -0.62
C PHE A 9 1.37 7.58 0.00
N PHE A 10 1.40 8.04 1.26
CA PHE A 10 2.64 8.37 1.94
C PHE A 10 3.57 7.16 2.03
N TYR A 11 3.06 6.01 2.43
CA TYR A 11 3.85 4.78 2.52
C TYR A 11 4.40 4.34 1.16
N GLN A 12 3.57 4.37 0.10
CA GLN A 12 3.98 3.90 -1.22
C GLN A 12 5.02 4.83 -1.87
N ILE A 13 4.94 6.15 -1.64
CA ILE A 13 5.95 7.12 -2.10
C ILE A 13 7.29 6.81 -1.43
N ASN A 14 7.33 6.72 -0.09
CA ASN A 14 8.56 6.40 0.64
C ASN A 14 9.14 5.06 0.18
N ARG A 15 8.31 4.03 0.03
CA ARG A 15 8.77 2.72 -0.45
C ARG A 15 9.33 2.76 -1.88
N ASN A 16 8.79 3.60 -2.75
CA ASN A 16 9.28 3.72 -4.11
C ASN A 16 10.58 4.54 -4.18
N ILE A 17 10.76 5.50 -3.27
CA ILE A 17 12.03 6.19 -3.03
C ILE A 17 13.09 5.20 -2.54
N ASP A 18 12.79 4.41 -1.52
CA ASP A 18 13.71 3.40 -0.96
C ASP A 18 14.18 2.38 -2.02
N LYS A 19 13.33 2.10 -3.01
CA LYS A 19 13.62 1.20 -4.13
C LYS A 19 14.37 1.87 -5.29
N GLY A 20 14.62 3.17 -5.22
CA GLY A 20 15.20 3.96 -6.32
C GLY A 20 14.28 4.10 -7.54
N ILE A 21 12.99 3.80 -7.40
CA ILE A 21 12.00 3.99 -8.48
C ILE A 21 11.66 5.48 -8.61
N LEU A 22 11.64 6.19 -7.49
CA LEU A 22 11.46 7.64 -7.43
C LEU A 22 12.71 8.27 -6.83
N SER A 23 13.07 9.45 -7.33
CA SER A 23 14.10 10.26 -6.68
C SER A 23 13.47 11.14 -5.59
N ASP A 24 14.21 11.37 -4.51
CA ASP A 24 13.80 12.25 -3.41
C ASP A 24 13.40 13.65 -3.91
N ALA A 25 14.11 14.15 -4.92
CA ALA A 25 13.88 15.47 -5.50
C ALA A 25 12.52 15.58 -6.21
N MET A 26 12.02 14.50 -6.82
CA MET A 26 10.76 14.51 -7.57
C MET A 26 9.52 14.61 -6.67
N TYR A 27 9.62 14.27 -5.39
CA TYR A 27 8.47 14.17 -4.49
C TYR A 27 8.55 15.08 -3.27
N TYR A 28 9.58 15.91 -3.18
CA TYR A 28 9.75 16.83 -2.04
C TYR A 28 8.53 17.75 -1.86
N SER A 29 7.90 18.21 -2.95
CA SER A 29 6.66 19.00 -2.92
C SER A 29 5.45 18.20 -2.43
N GLU A 30 5.29 16.98 -2.90
CA GLU A 30 4.19 16.07 -2.62
C GLU A 30 4.24 15.58 -1.17
N ILE A 31 5.43 15.22 -0.69
CA ILE A 31 5.67 14.87 0.71
C ILE A 31 5.28 16.05 1.60
N LYS A 32 5.71 17.28 1.27
CA LYS A 32 5.30 18.48 2.04
C LYS A 32 3.78 18.70 2.07
N LEU A 33 3.07 18.38 1.00
CA LEU A 33 1.60 18.47 1.00
C LEU A 33 0.98 17.43 1.94
N ILE A 34 1.53 16.22 1.98
CA ILE A 34 1.14 15.16 2.91
C ILE A 34 1.43 15.56 4.35
N GLU A 35 2.61 16.10 4.63
CA GLU A 35 3.00 16.62 5.94
C GLU A 35 2.04 17.70 6.43
N ARG A 36 1.72 18.68 5.57
CA ARG A 36 0.74 19.72 5.89
C ARG A 36 -0.64 19.14 6.18
N ALA A 37 -1.07 18.14 5.41
CA ALA A 37 -2.36 17.49 5.63
C ALA A 37 -2.40 16.69 6.94
N ALA A 38 -1.31 16.01 7.30
CA ALA A 38 -1.16 15.27 8.54
C ALA A 38 -1.13 16.23 9.75
N ASN A 39 -0.37 17.31 9.66
CA ASN A 39 -0.27 18.35 10.69
C ASN A 39 -1.61 19.02 10.96
N ARG A 40 -2.38 19.38 9.91
CA ARG A 40 -3.74 19.93 10.08
C ARG A 40 -4.70 19.00 10.82
N ARG A 41 -4.41 17.70 10.87
CA ARG A 41 -5.24 16.68 11.54
C ARG A 41 -4.66 16.23 12.88
N GLY A 42 -3.50 16.78 13.29
CA GLY A 42 -2.80 16.33 14.49
C GLY A 42 -2.29 14.89 14.40
N ILE A 43 -2.02 14.39 13.19
CA ILE A 43 -1.54 13.02 12.98
C ILE A 43 -0.03 13.04 12.76
N PRO A 44 0.78 12.37 13.60
CA PRO A 44 2.21 12.25 13.35
C PRO A 44 2.49 11.45 12.06
N LEU A 45 3.48 11.88 11.28
CA LEU A 45 3.89 11.16 10.06
C LEU A 45 4.23 9.69 10.30
N LYS A 46 4.86 9.38 11.44
CA LYS A 46 5.15 8.01 11.85
C LYS A 46 3.88 7.16 11.90
N LYS A 47 2.81 7.69 12.51
CA LYS A 47 1.51 7.01 12.58
C LYS A 47 0.91 6.81 11.18
N LEU A 48 1.07 7.81 10.31
CA LEU A 48 0.62 7.77 8.93
C LEU A 48 1.36 6.67 8.13
N TYR A 49 2.68 6.55 8.31
CA TYR A 49 3.51 5.52 7.70
C TYR A 49 3.11 4.11 8.17
N GLU A 50 2.96 3.93 9.48
CA GLU A 50 2.52 2.65 10.07
C GLU A 50 1.13 2.24 9.58
N GLN A 51 0.19 3.18 9.47
CA GLN A 51 -1.13 2.92 8.89
C GLN A 51 -1.03 2.51 7.42
N GLY A 52 -0.23 3.21 6.62
CA GLY A 52 -0.02 2.88 5.21
C GLY A 52 0.63 1.50 5.01
N SER A 53 1.60 1.16 5.86
CA SER A 53 2.26 -0.16 5.87
C SER A 53 1.24 -1.29 6.10
N ARG A 54 0.40 -1.16 7.13
CA ARG A 54 -0.66 -2.14 7.45
C ARG A 54 -1.68 -2.30 6.33
N LEU A 55 -2.08 -1.21 5.66
CA LEU A 55 -3.01 -1.27 4.52
C LEU A 55 -2.46 -2.15 3.39
N ILE A 56 -1.17 -2.02 3.07
CA ILE A 56 -0.52 -2.82 2.02
C ILE A 56 -0.36 -4.29 2.45
N GLU A 57 -0.15 -4.57 3.73
CA GLU A 57 -0.13 -5.95 4.25
C GLU A 57 -1.49 -6.62 4.08
N LEU A 58 -2.56 -5.94 4.48
CA LEU A 58 -3.94 -6.41 4.30
C LEU A 58 -4.29 -6.64 2.83
N GLU A 59 -3.87 -5.75 1.92
CA GLU A 59 -4.06 -5.96 0.48
C GLU A 59 -3.32 -7.19 -0.05
N LYS A 60 -2.09 -7.44 0.42
CA LYS A 60 -1.31 -8.63 0.03
C LYS A 60 -1.97 -9.91 0.55
N GLU A 61 -2.47 -9.89 1.79
CA GLU A 61 -3.17 -11.02 2.40
C GLU A 61 -4.49 -11.32 1.68
N GLY A 62 -5.28 -10.30 1.38
CA GLY A 62 -6.50 -10.45 0.58
C GLY A 62 -6.21 -11.01 -0.82
N LYS A 63 -5.14 -10.55 -1.48
CA LYS A 63 -4.70 -11.11 -2.78
C LYS A 63 -4.25 -12.56 -2.67
N LYS A 64 -3.51 -12.93 -1.63
CA LYS A 64 -3.10 -14.34 -1.37
C LYS A 64 -4.31 -15.24 -1.13
N GLN A 65 -5.29 -14.78 -0.35
CA GLN A 65 -6.52 -15.52 -0.09
C GLN A 65 -7.39 -15.67 -1.34
N ALA A 66 -7.52 -14.62 -2.15
CA ALA A 66 -8.22 -14.69 -3.44
C ALA A 66 -7.54 -15.69 -4.40
N GLN A 67 -6.21 -15.66 -4.46
CA GLN A 67 -5.43 -16.58 -5.31
C GLN A 67 -5.53 -18.03 -4.81
N ALA A 68 -5.45 -18.27 -3.50
CA ALA A 68 -5.64 -19.59 -2.89
C ALA A 68 -7.03 -20.20 -3.14
N GLN A 69 -8.07 -19.37 -3.25
CA GLN A 69 -9.44 -19.81 -3.55
C GLN A 69 -9.68 -20.11 -5.04
N ILE A 70 -8.81 -19.67 -5.94
CA ILE A 70 -8.87 -20.01 -7.38
C ILE A 70 -8.24 -21.40 -7.63
N TYR A 71 -7.28 -21.85 -6.80
CA TYR A 71 -6.58 -23.12 -6.99
C TYR A 71 -7.36 -24.43 -6.73
N PRO A 72 -8.45 -24.52 -5.95
CA PRO A 72 -9.17 -25.79 -5.78
C PRO A 72 -10.09 -26.15 -6.96
N LEU A 73 -10.30 -25.27 -7.96
CA LEU A 73 -11.23 -25.55 -9.07
C LEU A 73 -10.63 -26.38 -10.23
N ASN A 74 -9.33 -26.68 -10.23
CA ASN A 74 -8.65 -27.32 -11.38
C ASN A 74 -8.27 -28.80 -11.20
N ILE A 75 -8.70 -29.49 -10.14
CA ILE A 75 -8.23 -30.87 -9.86
C ILE A 75 -9.18 -31.98 -10.36
N HIS A 76 -10.35 -31.67 -10.93
CA HIS A 76 -11.34 -32.70 -11.30
C HIS A 76 -11.64 -32.83 -12.81
N ARG A 77 -10.86 -32.19 -13.70
CA ARG A 77 -11.08 -32.26 -15.16
C ARG A 77 -9.92 -32.87 -15.94
N ARG A 78 -9.28 -33.93 -15.40
CA ARG A 78 -8.36 -34.80 -16.15
C ARG A 78 -8.45 -36.26 -15.68
N LYS A 79 -9.59 -36.92 -15.87
CA LYS A 79 -9.65 -38.37 -16.13
C LYS A 79 -10.82 -38.62 -17.08
N GLY A 80 -10.48 -38.75 -18.37
CA GLY A 80 -11.41 -38.93 -19.47
C GLY A 80 -10.63 -39.02 -20.76
N LEU A 81 -9.87 -40.11 -20.89
CA LEU A 81 -9.43 -40.74 -22.14
C LEU A 81 -9.60 -42.25 -21.96
#